data_AF-A0A062IIK6-F1
#
_entry.id   AF-A0A062IIK6-F1
#
_cell.length_a   1.000
_cell.length_b   1.000
_cell.length_c   1.000
_cell.angle_alpha   90.00
_cell.angle_beta   90.00
_cell.angle_gamma   90.00
#
_symmetry.space_group_name_H-M   'P 1'
#
loop_
_entity.id
_entity.type
_entity.pdbx_description
1 polymer ?
#
loop_
_entity_poly.entity_id
_entity_poly.type
_entity_poly.pdbx_seq_one_letter_code
_entity_poly.pdbx_strand_id
1 'polypeptide(L)' 'LRATGDVFKDVLNYLKRSGFDSFVIKEGKDVQEAAAGLQDFTHPYQASTAVPKASYQTGA' A
#
# COMPACT_ATOMS: atom_id res chain seq x y z
N LEU A 1 -10.45 7.17 1.85
CA LEU A 1 -10.56 7.47 0.39
C LEU A 1 -10.69 6.15 -0.38
N ARG A 2 -11.47 6.09 -1.48
CA ARG A 2 -11.67 4.85 -2.25
C ARG A 2 -11.02 4.90 -3.64
N ALA A 3 -10.24 3.88 -3.98
CA ALA A 3 -9.63 3.71 -5.30
C ALA A 3 -10.48 2.78 -6.17
N THR A 4 -10.67 3.17 -7.43
CA THR A 4 -11.46 2.43 -8.44
C THR A 4 -10.67 2.29 -9.74
N GLY A 5 -10.93 1.24 -10.52
CA GLY A 5 -10.20 0.93 -11.76
C GLY A 5 -9.30 -0.31 -11.64
N ASP A 6 -8.34 -0.47 -12.56
CA ASP A 6 -7.38 -1.59 -12.52
C ASP A 6 -6.28 -1.32 -11.49
N VAL A 7 -6.58 -1.59 -10.22
CA VAL A 7 -5.62 -1.45 -9.13
C VAL A 7 -4.69 -2.67 -9.14
N PHE A 8 -3.44 -2.47 -9.57
CA PHE A 8 -2.40 -3.50 -9.56
C PHE A 8 -1.79 -3.68 -8.17
N LYS A 9 -1.19 -4.86 -7.94
CA LYS A 9 -0.56 -5.26 -6.67
C LYS A 9 0.49 -4.25 -6.19
N ASP A 10 1.31 -3.79 -7.12
CA ASP A 10 2.35 -2.79 -6.95
C ASP A 10 1.81 -1.39 -6.60
N VAL A 11 0.61 -1.04 -7.07
CA VAL A 11 -0.03 0.27 -6.83
C VAL A 11 -0.80 0.30 -5.51
N LEU A 12 -1.24 -0.85 -5.00
CA LEU A 12 -2.01 -0.99 -3.75
C LEU A 12 -1.29 -0.36 -2.55
N ASN A 13 -0.02 -0.70 -2.35
CA ASN A 13 0.76 -0.15 -1.24
C ASN A 13 0.95 1.37 -1.36
N TYR A 14 1.19 1.89 -2.56
CA TYR A 14 1.32 3.32 -2.80
C TYR A 14 0.03 4.09 -2.46
N LEU A 15 -1.12 3.60 -2.91
CA LEU A 15 -2.41 4.22 -2.63
C LEU A 15 -2.76 4.13 -1.14
N LYS A 16 -2.46 3.00 -0.48
CA LYS A 16 -2.64 2.88 0.97
C LYS A 16 -1.83 3.94 1.73
N ARG A 17 -0.56 4.15 1.37
CA ARG A 17 0.30 5.20 1.94
C ARG A 17 -0.20 6.63 1.65
N SER A 18 -0.96 6.81 0.57
CA SER A 18 -1.59 8.08 0.18
C SER A 18 -2.94 8.34 0.88
N GLY A 19 -3.44 7.42 1.71
CA GLY A 19 -4.66 7.62 2.52
C GLY A 19 -5.90 6.91 1.99
N PHE A 20 -5.74 5.99 1.03
CA PHE A 20 -6.83 5.12 0.59
C PHE A 20 -7.07 3.98 1.60
N ASP A 21 -8.34 3.72 1.89
CA ASP A 21 -8.81 2.72 2.87
C ASP A 21 -9.62 1.59 2.22
N SER A 22 -10.07 1.78 0.99
CA SER A 22 -10.87 0.81 0.24
C SER A 22 -10.42 0.73 -1.23
N PHE A 23 -10.38 -0.49 -1.76
CA PHE A 23 -9.89 -0.81 -3.10
C PHE A 23 -10.89 -1.71 -3.83
N VAL A 24 -11.12 -1.42 -5.11
CA VAL A 24 -11.85 -2.32 -6.00
C VAL A 24 -10.83 -3.11 -6.81
N ILE A 25 -10.81 -4.43 -6.62
CA ILE A 25 -9.96 -5.33 -7.38
C ILE A 25 -10.68 -5.70 -8.68
N LYS A 26 -9.92 -5.76 -9.79
CA LYS A 26 -10.44 -6.13 -11.10
C LYS A 26 -10.98 -7.57 -11.09
N GLU A 27 -12.08 -7.77 -11.80
CA GLU A 27 -12.68 -9.10 -11.99
C GLU A 27 -11.67 -10.10 -12.57
N GLY A 28 -11.68 -11.33 -12.06
CA GLY A 28 -10.73 -12.38 -12.43
C GLY A 28 -9.38 -12.34 -11.72
N LYS A 29 -9.10 -11.34 -10.87
CA LYS A 29 -7.91 -11.32 -9.99
C LYS A 29 -8.24 -11.88 -8.60
N ASP A 30 -7.27 -12.54 -7.98
CA ASP A 30 -7.38 -13.05 -6.61
C ASP A 30 -7.24 -11.92 -5.59
N VAL A 31 -8.24 -11.78 -4.72
CA VAL A 31 -8.29 -10.74 -3.67
C VAL A 31 -7.24 -10.98 -2.58
N GLN A 32 -6.97 -12.23 -2.22
CA GLN A 32 -5.97 -12.60 -1.21
C GLN A 32 -4.56 -12.30 -1.72
N GLU A 33 -4.28 -12.61 -2.98
CA GLU A 33 -3.00 -12.27 -3.62
C GLU A 33 -2.79 -10.74 -3.67
N ALA A 34 -3.83 -9.99 -4.04
CA ALA A 34 -3.79 -8.54 -4.02
C ALA A 34 -3.57 -7.98 -2.61
N ALA A 35 -4.26 -8.54 -1.61
CA ALA A 35 -4.12 -8.13 -0.21
C ALA A 35 -2.71 -8.39 0.34
N ALA A 36 -2.06 -9.49 -0.07
CA ALA A 36 -0.69 -9.79 0.30
C ALA A 36 0.29 -8.68 -0.15
N GLY A 37 0.01 -8.02 -1.28
CA GLY A 37 0.81 -6.90 -1.78
C GLY A 37 0.90 -5.68 -0.86
N LEU A 38 -0.05 -5.54 0.09
CA LEU A 38 0.04 -4.50 1.13
C LEU A 38 1.19 -4.74 2.12
N GLN A 39 1.73 -5.96 2.18
CA GLN A 39 2.79 -6.35 3.09
C GLN A 39 4.15 -6.57 2.38
N ASP A 40 4.21 -6.41 1.05
CA ASP A 40 5.45 -6.56 0.28
C ASP A 40 6.55 -5.56 0.70
N PHE A 41 6.18 -4.46 1.37
CA PHE A 41 7.09 -3.40 1.82
C PHE A 41 6.93 -3.12 3.31
N THR A 42 7.98 -3.34 4.10
CA THR A 42 7.93 -3.27 5.58
C THR A 42 8.66 -2.08 6.20
N HIS A 43 9.65 -1.51 5.50
CA HIS A 43 10.48 -0.42 6.03
C HIS A 43 10.48 0.80 5.10
N PRO A 44 9.43 1.63 5.14
CA PRO A 44 9.41 2.84 4.33
C PRO A 44 10.36 3.89 4.90
N TYR A 45 11.20 4.43 4.03
CA TYR A 45 12.13 5.52 4.35
C TYR A 45 11.41 6.82 4.74
N GLN A 46 10.19 7.04 4.24
CA GLN A 46 9.41 8.25 4.45
C GLN A 46 8.15 7.98 5.26
N ALA A 47 7.73 8.97 6.05
CA ALA A 47 6.44 8.97 6.71
C ALA A 47 5.30 9.06 5.69
N SER A 48 4.13 8.54 6.05
CA SER A 48 2.93 8.52 5.23
C SER A 48 1.69 8.34 6.10
N THR A 49 0.50 8.40 5.50
CA THR A 49 -0.75 8.17 6.24
C THR A 49 -0.84 6.75 6.83
N ALA A 50 -0.19 5.77 6.20
CA ALA A 50 -0.15 4.38 6.67
C ALA A 50 1.00 4.11 7.66
N VAL A 51 2.07 4.91 7.59
CA VAL A 51 3.26 4.78 8.45
C VAL A 51 3.65 6.17 8.95
N PRO A 52 3.12 6.61 10.11
CA PRO A 52 3.34 7.97 10.60
C PRO A 52 4.80 8.27 10.97
N LYS A 53 5.55 7.24 11.40
CA LYS A 53 6.95 7.35 11.79
C LYS A 53 7.84 6.70 10.73
N ALA A 54 8.62 7.52 10.04
CA ALA A 54 9.58 7.08 9.05
C ALA A 54 10.66 6.17 9.67
N SER A 55 11.07 5.13 8.93
CA SER A 55 12.21 4.27 9.27
C SER A 55 13.46 4.81 8.56
N TYR A 56 13.95 5.97 8.97
CA TYR A 56 15.28 6.42 8.55
C TYR A 56 16.30 5.90 9.56
N GLN A 57 17.38 5.30 9.07
CA GLN A 57 18.53 4.98 9.90
C GLN A 57 19.18 6.30 10.31
N THR A 58 18.95 6.75 11.54
CA THR A 58 19.85 7.71 12.20
C THR A 58 21.15 6.96 12.42
N GLY A 59 22.16 7.23 11.60
CA GLY A 59 23.51 6.71 11.83
C GLY A 59 23.92 7.05 13.26
N ALA A 60 24.14 6.02 14.07
CA ALA A 60 24.78 6.10 15.37
C ALA A 60 26.20 5.54 15.22
#